data_AF-A0A8J6NQ00-F1
#
_entry.id   AF-A0A8J6NQ00-F1
#
_cell.length_a   1.000
_cell.length_b   1.000
_cell.length_c   1.000
_cell.angle_alpha   90.00
_cell.angle_beta   90.00
_cell.angle_gamma   90.00
#
_symmetry.space_group_name_H-M   'P 1'
#
loop_
_entity.id
_entity.type
_entity.pdbx_description
1 polymer ?
#
loop_
_entity_poly.entity_id
_entity_poly.type
_entity_poly.pdbx_seq_one_letter_code
_entity_poly.pdbx_strand_id
1 'polypeptide(L)'
;DIIHKTEADGVLLNLQNESEIHSAYHKIIAGALAYNPKAVIEGVSIQPMFKHSDYELIIGSKRDRDFGPVILFGMGGIMTEVLKDQSIALPPLNRLLARRVMEETKVYQLLKGYRNRPPANLALIEEILIRLAQLVTDFPEIEELDINPLLISKDSACAVDARALLKPSEIPAPLHLVISPYPNQYETRFAHKELGELFIRPIRPEDAPLMVEHFETLSSQSLYFRFFSSMKRLPPSMLARFTQVDYDREVALVALCESESKEKMLGVARIITEINPKHAEFSVSVGDPWQGKGIGAELLKRCLRIAKERGIEKVWGLVLAENTQMLTLGRKLKFAVKKILGESDYELTIDLTQPLDF
;
A
#
# COMPACT_ATOMS: atom_id res chain seq x y z
N ASP A 1 -2.41 30.32 17.20
CA ASP A 1 -1.76 31.22 18.18
C ASP A 1 -1.73 30.70 19.63
N ILE A 2 -2.69 29.89 20.08
CA ILE A 2 -2.68 29.28 21.42
C ILE A 2 -2.65 27.75 21.27
N ILE A 3 -1.54 27.11 21.66
CA ILE A 3 -1.32 25.67 21.44
C ILE A 3 -2.00 24.85 22.54
N HIS A 4 -1.83 25.22 23.81
CA HIS A 4 -2.44 24.54 24.95
C HIS A 4 -3.77 25.19 25.33
N LYS A 5 -4.84 24.88 24.59
CA LYS A 5 -6.17 25.51 24.73
C LYS A 5 -6.71 25.45 26.17
N THR A 6 -6.52 24.33 26.86
CA THR A 6 -6.99 24.15 28.24
C THR A 6 -6.33 25.10 29.24
N GLU A 7 -5.04 25.42 29.05
CA GLU A 7 -4.30 26.33 29.93
C GLU A 7 -4.73 27.80 29.78
N ALA A 8 -5.36 28.13 28.65
CA ALA A 8 -5.89 29.46 28.36
C ALA A 8 -7.40 29.58 28.67
N ASP A 9 -7.98 28.64 29.41
CA ASP A 9 -9.44 28.50 29.61
C ASP A 9 -10.23 28.47 28.29
N GLY A 10 -9.57 28.01 27.22
CA GLY A 10 -10.10 28.02 25.85
C GLY A 10 -11.06 26.87 25.53
N VAL A 11 -11.35 26.00 26.51
CA VAL A 11 -12.23 24.83 26.34
C VAL A 11 -13.22 24.78 27.50
N LEU A 12 -14.52 24.79 27.19
CA LEU A 12 -15.60 24.59 28.16
C LEU A 12 -16.46 23.41 27.72
N LEU A 13 -16.71 22.49 28.66
CA LEU A 13 -17.39 21.21 28.40
C LEU A 13 -18.75 21.16 29.11
N ASN A 14 -19.56 20.17 28.75
CA ASN A 14 -20.86 19.88 29.40
C ASN A 14 -21.92 20.99 29.32
N LEU A 15 -21.91 21.81 28.26
CA LEU A 15 -22.93 22.83 28.04
C LEU A 15 -24.28 22.17 27.64
N GLN A 16 -25.35 22.49 28.35
CA GLN A 16 -26.66 21.82 28.23
C GLN A 16 -27.72 22.64 27.47
N ASN A 17 -27.50 23.94 27.31
CA ASN A 17 -28.49 24.84 26.71
C ASN A 17 -27.84 26.05 26.02
N GLU A 18 -28.63 26.78 25.26
CA GLU A 18 -28.22 27.97 24.48
C GLU A 18 -27.60 29.06 25.37
N SER A 19 -28.18 29.35 26.53
CA SER A 19 -27.66 30.36 27.46
C SER A 19 -26.26 30.02 27.96
N GLU A 20 -25.99 28.75 28.26
CA GLU A 20 -24.67 28.28 28.65
C GLU A 20 -23.65 28.41 27.50
N ILE A 21 -24.07 28.15 26.25
CA ILE A 21 -23.22 28.32 25.07
C ILE A 21 -22.81 29.78 24.88
N HIS A 22 -23.75 30.72 24.99
CA HIS A 22 -23.44 32.15 24.91
C HIS A 22 -22.47 32.60 26.01
N SER A 23 -22.70 32.15 27.25
CA SER A 23 -21.79 32.47 28.35
C SER A 23 -20.40 31.86 28.14
N ALA A 24 -20.34 30.63 27.64
CA ALA A 24 -19.09 29.92 27.36
C ALA A 24 -18.28 30.63 26.27
N TYR A 25 -18.91 31.11 25.20
CA TYR A 25 -18.26 31.88 24.15
C TYR A 25 -17.51 33.09 24.73
N HIS A 26 -18.19 33.93 25.51
CA HIS A 26 -17.56 35.12 26.10
C HIS A 26 -16.42 34.77 27.06
N LYS A 27 -16.56 33.70 27.85
CA LYS A 27 -15.49 33.23 28.75
C LYS A 27 -14.25 32.77 27.98
N ILE A 28 -14.44 31.97 26.93
CA ILE A 28 -13.35 31.45 26.10
C ILE A 28 -12.59 32.60 25.43
N ILE A 29 -13.30 33.56 24.83
CA ILE A 29 -12.68 34.73 24.20
C ILE A 29 -11.89 35.56 25.22
N ALA A 30 -12.47 35.81 26.41
CA ALA A 30 -11.80 36.55 27.47
C ALA A 30 -10.54 35.83 27.99
N GLY A 31 -10.63 34.51 28.22
CA GLY A 31 -9.49 33.68 28.66
C GLY A 31 -8.37 33.66 27.63
N ALA A 32 -8.71 33.46 26.35
CA ALA A 32 -7.75 33.45 25.25
C ALA A 32 -7.00 34.80 25.12
N LEU A 33 -7.71 35.92 25.17
CA LEU A 33 -7.11 37.26 25.11
C LEU A 33 -6.32 37.63 26.37
N ALA A 34 -6.71 37.13 27.54
CA ALA A 34 -5.93 37.29 28.76
C ALA A 34 -4.61 36.49 28.70
N TYR A 35 -4.65 35.28 28.14
CA TYR A 35 -3.47 34.43 27.96
C TYR A 35 -2.52 34.98 26.89
N ASN A 36 -3.05 35.40 25.73
CA ASN A 36 -2.27 36.04 24.67
C ASN A 36 -3.06 37.20 24.04
N PRO A 37 -2.77 38.46 24.43
CA PRO A 37 -3.46 39.64 23.92
C PRO A 37 -3.31 39.88 22.42
N LYS A 38 -2.34 39.23 21.77
CA LYS A 38 -2.06 39.35 20.34
C LYS A 38 -2.61 38.18 19.52
N ALA A 39 -3.25 37.20 20.15
CA ALA A 39 -3.77 36.04 19.45
C ALA A 39 -4.88 36.47 18.46
N VAL A 40 -4.77 36.01 17.22
CA VAL A 40 -5.85 36.14 16.25
C VAL A 40 -6.83 35.00 16.49
N ILE A 41 -8.05 35.34 16.92
CA ILE A 41 -9.12 34.38 17.20
C ILE A 41 -10.14 34.48 16.08
N GLU A 42 -10.19 33.46 15.22
CA GLU A 42 -11.17 33.39 14.12
C GLU A 42 -12.58 33.10 14.62
N GLY A 43 -12.71 32.34 15.70
CA GLY A 43 -13.98 31.96 16.30
C GLY A 43 -13.85 30.88 17.36
N VAL A 44 -14.98 30.32 17.78
CA VAL A 44 -15.06 29.20 18.74
C VAL A 44 -15.87 28.09 18.09
N SER A 45 -15.33 26.87 18.05
CA SER A 45 -16.04 25.70 17.53
C SER A 45 -17.00 25.14 18.57
N ILE A 46 -18.26 24.93 18.21
CA ILE A 46 -19.24 24.20 19.03
C ILE A 46 -19.28 22.76 18.55
N GLN A 47 -19.14 21.81 19.48
CA GLN A 47 -19.11 20.37 19.17
C GLN A 47 -20.06 19.60 20.09
N PRO A 48 -20.68 18.49 19.62
CA PRO A 48 -21.44 17.59 20.48
C PRO A 48 -20.56 17.03 21.60
N MET A 49 -21.07 17.00 22.83
CA MET A 49 -20.37 16.40 23.97
C MET A 49 -20.51 14.87 23.93
N PHE A 50 -19.38 14.16 23.78
CA PHE A 50 -19.35 12.70 23.89
C PHE A 50 -19.41 12.29 25.36
N LYS A 51 -20.54 11.69 25.77
CA LYS A 51 -20.80 11.30 27.17
C LYS A 51 -20.13 9.98 27.56
N HIS A 52 -19.93 9.08 26.60
CA HIS A 52 -19.38 7.74 26.83
C HIS A 52 -18.46 7.32 25.68
N SER A 53 -17.25 6.91 26.02
CA SER A 53 -16.30 6.19 25.16
C SER A 53 -15.94 4.87 25.84
N ASP A 54 -15.81 3.80 25.05
CA ASP A 54 -15.38 2.51 25.57
C ASP A 54 -13.84 2.47 25.68
N TYR A 55 -13.17 3.11 24.72
CA TYR A 55 -11.71 3.19 24.61
C TYR A 55 -11.27 4.56 24.09
N GLU A 56 -10.08 4.98 24.52
CA GLU A 56 -9.39 6.17 24.01
C GLU A 56 -8.06 5.73 23.39
N LEU A 57 -7.84 6.13 22.13
CA LEU A 57 -6.66 5.79 21.36
C LEU A 57 -5.93 7.07 20.94
N ILE A 58 -4.64 6.93 20.67
CA ILE A 58 -3.86 7.93 19.93
C ILE A 58 -3.49 7.31 18.59
N ILE A 59 -3.76 8.05 17.52
CA ILE A 59 -3.27 7.72 16.19
C ILE A 59 -2.66 8.97 15.57
N GLY A 60 -1.62 8.80 14.78
CA GLY A 60 -1.00 9.94 14.14
C GLY A 60 0.04 9.53 13.12
N SER A 61 0.63 10.54 12.51
CA SER A 61 1.79 10.41 11.67
C SER A 61 2.78 11.51 11.96
N LYS A 62 4.06 11.19 11.83
CA LYS A 62 5.14 12.16 11.89
C LYS A 62 6.14 11.82 10.80
N ARG A 63 6.70 12.83 10.16
CA ARG A 63 7.82 12.61 9.23
C ARG A 63 9.10 12.33 10.02
N ASP A 64 9.65 11.15 9.81
CA ASP A 64 11.01 10.77 10.20
C ASP A 64 12.01 11.23 9.14
N ARG A 65 13.24 11.50 9.57
CA ARG A 65 14.30 11.99 8.68
C ARG A 65 14.72 10.95 7.63
N ASP A 66 14.78 9.68 8.03
CA ASP A 66 15.38 8.62 7.23
C ASP A 66 14.28 7.73 6.58
N PHE A 67 13.10 7.62 7.22
CA PHE A 67 12.00 6.76 6.75
C PHE A 67 10.81 7.50 6.11
N GLY A 68 10.83 8.83 6.09
CA GLY A 68 9.69 9.62 5.62
C GLY A 68 8.51 9.53 6.61
N PRO A 69 7.24 9.56 6.18
CA PRO A 69 6.11 9.51 7.09
C PRO A 69 6.08 8.17 7.83
N VAL A 70 5.95 8.21 9.16
CA VAL A 70 5.70 7.04 10.00
C VAL A 70 4.33 7.16 10.64
N ILE A 71 3.62 6.05 10.82
CA ILE A 71 2.31 5.97 11.47
C ILE A 71 2.51 5.54 12.91
N LEU A 72 1.83 6.21 13.84
CA LEU A 72 1.78 5.87 15.26
C LEU A 72 0.39 5.34 15.60
N PHE A 73 0.35 4.24 16.36
CA PHE A 73 -0.86 3.74 17.01
C PHE A 73 -0.56 3.44 18.47
N GLY A 74 -1.46 3.82 19.38
CA GLY A 74 -1.28 3.50 20.78
C GLY A 74 -2.49 3.80 21.66
N MET A 75 -2.30 3.58 22.95
CA MET A 75 -3.29 3.95 23.96
C MET A 75 -3.34 5.47 24.12
N GLY A 76 -4.54 6.05 24.06
CA GLY A 76 -4.78 7.48 24.29
C GLY A 76 -5.02 7.83 25.76
N GLY A 77 -5.24 9.11 26.01
CA GLY A 77 -5.59 9.65 27.32
C GLY A 77 -4.38 10.03 28.19
N ILE A 78 -4.65 10.42 29.44
CA ILE A 78 -3.66 11.04 30.34
C ILE A 78 -2.47 10.13 30.71
N MET A 79 -2.58 8.82 30.51
CA MET A 79 -1.54 7.86 30.88
C MET A 79 -0.59 7.50 29.72
N THR A 80 -0.80 8.05 28.52
CA THR A 80 0.00 7.72 27.32
C THR A 80 1.49 7.96 27.53
N GLU A 81 1.86 9.10 28.12
CA GLU A 81 3.27 9.46 28.37
C GLU A 81 3.96 8.52 29.38
N VAL A 82 3.19 7.96 30.31
CA VAL A 82 3.71 7.12 31.41
C VAL A 82 3.83 5.66 30.98
N LEU A 83 2.81 5.13 30.29
CA LEU A 83 2.75 3.70 29.94
C LEU A 83 3.49 3.36 28.64
N LYS A 84 3.77 4.35 27.78
CA LYS A 84 4.51 4.20 26.51
C LYS A 84 4.01 3.03 25.66
N ASP A 85 2.69 2.84 25.61
CA ASP A 85 2.05 1.76 24.86
C ASP A 85 1.77 2.21 23.42
N GLN A 86 2.77 2.07 22.56
CA GLN A 86 2.77 2.57 21.19
C GLN A 86 3.44 1.57 20.24
N SER A 87 2.94 1.48 19.01
CA SER A 87 3.57 0.80 17.88
C SER A 87 3.68 1.78 16.70
N ILE A 88 4.67 1.53 15.85
CA ILE A 88 5.01 2.36 14.69
C ILE A 88 4.94 1.51 13.42
N ALA A 89 4.44 2.11 12.34
CA ALA A 89 4.35 1.48 11.03
C ALA A 89 4.84 2.41 9.92
N LEU A 90 5.25 1.84 8.79
CA LEU A 90 5.53 2.59 7.57
C LEU A 90 4.33 2.51 6.63
N PRO A 91 3.83 3.63 6.08
CA PRO A 91 2.84 3.60 5.03
C PRO A 91 3.48 3.11 3.71
N PRO A 92 2.69 2.53 2.79
CA PRO A 92 1.24 2.28 2.90
C PRO A 92 0.91 1.11 3.85
N LEU A 93 -0.32 1.08 4.37
CA LEU A 93 -0.82 -0.03 5.18
C LEU A 93 -1.95 -0.77 4.47
N ASN A 94 -1.87 -2.11 4.49
CA ASN A 94 -3.00 -2.97 4.22
C ASN A 94 -3.66 -3.44 5.54
N ARG A 95 -4.75 -4.18 5.43
CA ARG A 95 -5.51 -4.74 6.56
C ARG A 95 -4.63 -5.57 7.51
N LEU A 96 -3.73 -6.40 6.97
CA LEU A 96 -2.83 -7.23 7.76
C LEU A 96 -1.81 -6.38 8.53
N LEU A 97 -1.18 -5.41 7.88
CA LEU A 97 -0.20 -4.52 8.50
C LEU A 97 -0.84 -3.64 9.59
N ALA A 98 -2.00 -3.04 9.30
CA ALA A 98 -2.75 -2.26 10.29
C ALA A 98 -3.08 -3.10 11.55
N ARG A 99 -3.52 -4.34 11.34
CA ARG A 99 -3.78 -5.27 12.45
C ARG A 99 -2.51 -5.64 13.22
N ARG A 100 -1.37 -5.82 12.55
CA ARG A 100 -0.08 -6.11 13.21
C ARG A 100 0.37 -4.98 14.12
N VAL A 101 0.26 -3.74 13.64
CA VAL A 101 0.57 -2.54 14.41
C VAL A 101 -0.30 -2.46 15.66
N MET A 102 -1.59 -2.80 15.55
CA MET A 102 -2.46 -2.90 16.71
C MET A 102 -2.01 -4.03 17.66
N GLU A 103 -1.77 -5.24 17.15
CA GLU A 103 -1.37 -6.44 17.91
C GLU A 103 -0.11 -6.23 18.78
N GLU A 104 0.78 -5.33 18.40
CA GLU A 104 2.00 -4.98 19.12
C GLU A 104 1.77 -4.13 20.38
N THR A 105 0.57 -3.59 20.56
CA THR A 105 0.22 -2.76 21.73
C THR A 105 -0.52 -3.55 22.81
N LYS A 106 -0.42 -3.10 24.06
CA LYS A 106 -1.18 -3.64 25.20
C LYS A 106 -2.66 -3.28 25.09
N VAL A 107 -2.98 -2.07 24.59
CA VAL A 107 -4.37 -1.62 24.39
C VAL A 107 -5.13 -2.54 23.45
N TYR A 108 -4.47 -3.20 22.50
CA TYR A 108 -5.14 -4.21 21.66
C TYR A 108 -5.78 -5.35 22.43
N GLN A 109 -5.22 -5.78 23.58
CA GLN A 109 -5.88 -6.77 24.42
C GLN A 109 -7.14 -6.20 25.10
N LEU A 110 -7.15 -4.90 25.42
CA LEU A 110 -8.32 -4.22 25.96
C LEU A 110 -9.41 -4.05 24.89
N LEU A 111 -9.02 -3.76 23.65
CA LEU A 111 -9.94 -3.62 22.52
C LEU A 111 -10.72 -4.90 22.20
N LYS A 112 -10.25 -6.07 22.65
CA LYS A 112 -11.00 -7.35 22.57
C LYS A 112 -12.11 -7.49 23.62
N GLY A 113 -12.30 -6.46 24.45
CA GLY A 113 -13.25 -6.47 25.55
C GLY A 113 -12.60 -6.86 26.88
N TYR A 114 -13.01 -6.21 27.96
CA TYR A 114 -12.55 -6.50 29.31
C TYR A 114 -13.61 -6.16 30.35
N ARG A 115 -13.88 -7.09 31.28
CA ARG A 115 -14.94 -6.97 32.29
C ARG A 115 -16.28 -6.55 31.68
N ASN A 116 -16.74 -5.34 31.98
CA ASN A 116 -18.03 -4.81 31.54
C ASN A 116 -17.93 -3.98 30.24
N ARG A 117 -16.75 -3.89 29.63
CA ARG A 117 -16.55 -3.18 28.36
C ARG A 117 -16.69 -4.14 27.18
N PRO A 118 -17.56 -3.84 26.19
CA PRO A 118 -17.70 -4.67 25.00
C PRO A 118 -16.42 -4.61 24.13
N PRO A 119 -16.16 -5.61 23.30
CA PRO A 119 -15.11 -5.54 22.29
C PRO A 119 -15.36 -4.35 21.34
N ALA A 120 -14.28 -3.67 20.97
CA ALA A 120 -14.30 -2.63 19.95
C ALA A 120 -14.48 -3.24 18.55
N ASN A 121 -14.98 -2.45 17.60
CA ASN A 121 -14.94 -2.79 16.19
C ASN A 121 -13.51 -2.68 15.65
N LEU A 122 -12.75 -3.78 15.72
CA LEU A 122 -11.36 -3.82 15.26
C LEU A 122 -11.23 -3.49 13.76
N ALA A 123 -12.20 -3.90 12.95
CA ALA A 123 -12.19 -3.61 11.51
C ALA A 123 -12.34 -2.11 11.21
N LEU A 124 -13.08 -1.37 12.04
CA LEU A 124 -13.17 0.08 11.94
C LEU A 124 -11.83 0.74 12.27
N ILE A 125 -11.14 0.29 13.33
CA ILE A 125 -9.84 0.85 13.73
C ILE A 125 -8.77 0.58 12.67
N GLU A 126 -8.72 -0.65 12.14
CA GLU A 126 -7.86 -1.02 11.03
C GLU A 126 -8.13 -0.14 9.79
N GLU A 127 -9.39 0.15 9.47
CA GLU A 127 -9.75 1.03 8.35
C GLU A 127 -9.29 2.47 8.58
N ILE A 128 -9.44 2.99 9.80
CA ILE A 128 -8.94 4.32 10.17
C ILE A 128 -7.42 4.41 9.97
N LEU A 129 -6.67 3.40 10.40
CA LEU A 129 -5.21 3.34 10.20
C LEU A 129 -4.84 3.29 8.71
N ILE A 130 -5.55 2.51 7.90
CA ILE A 130 -5.34 2.45 6.45
C ILE A 130 -5.62 3.81 5.80
N ARG A 131 -6.71 4.48 6.18
CA ARG A 131 -7.07 5.82 5.65
C ARG A 131 -6.06 6.88 6.08
N LEU A 132 -5.56 6.82 7.31
CA LEU A 132 -4.47 7.69 7.78
C LEU A 132 -3.19 7.46 6.98
N ALA A 133 -2.81 6.20 6.74
CA ALA A 133 -1.66 5.85 5.92
C ALA A 133 -1.82 6.32 4.46
N GLN A 134 -3.02 6.20 3.89
CA GLN A 134 -3.34 6.73 2.56
C GLN A 134 -3.22 8.25 2.52
N LEU A 135 -3.74 8.95 3.52
CA LEU A 135 -3.67 10.41 3.60
C LEU A 135 -2.22 10.91 3.56
N VAL A 136 -1.32 10.33 4.36
CA VAL A 136 0.10 10.73 4.35
C VAL A 136 0.89 10.19 3.15
N THR A 137 0.35 9.20 2.44
CA THR A 137 0.85 8.72 1.15
C THR A 137 0.52 9.71 0.03
N ASP A 138 -0.65 10.34 0.07
CA ASP A 138 -1.11 11.24 -1.00
C ASP A 138 -0.63 12.69 -0.81
N PHE A 139 -0.43 13.12 0.44
CA PHE A 139 -0.08 14.50 0.78
C PHE A 139 1.28 14.58 1.46
N PRO A 140 2.39 14.74 0.70
CA PRO A 140 3.72 14.85 1.27
C PRO A 140 3.90 16.09 2.15
N GLU A 141 3.01 17.08 2.03
CA GLU A 141 3.01 18.30 2.83
C GLU A 141 2.65 18.08 4.30
N ILE A 142 2.06 16.93 4.65
CA ILE A 142 1.76 16.58 6.04
C ILE A 142 3.08 16.23 6.74
N GLU A 143 3.56 17.15 7.58
CA GLU A 143 4.76 16.96 8.41
C GLU A 143 4.44 16.21 9.70
N GLU A 144 3.31 16.57 10.31
CA GLU A 144 2.79 15.93 11.52
C GLU A 144 1.26 15.91 11.45
N LEU A 145 0.67 14.80 11.86
CA LEU A 145 -0.77 14.65 12.05
C LEU A 145 -0.97 13.90 13.37
N ASP A 146 -1.65 14.52 14.32
CA ASP A 146 -1.90 13.95 15.64
C ASP A 146 -3.41 13.92 15.89
N ILE A 147 -3.97 12.76 16.18
CA ILE A 147 -5.36 12.58 16.57
C ILE A 147 -5.36 12.01 17.98
N ASN A 148 -5.62 12.89 18.95
CA ASN A 148 -5.56 12.56 20.36
C ASN A 148 -6.56 13.40 21.18
N PRO A 149 -7.64 12.82 21.72
CA PRO A 149 -7.99 11.41 21.65
C PRO A 149 -8.83 11.04 20.42
N LEU A 150 -8.58 9.84 19.89
CA LEU A 150 -9.55 9.10 19.09
C LEU A 150 -10.42 8.25 20.03
N LEU A 151 -11.67 8.65 20.20
CA LEU A 151 -12.65 7.90 20.99
C LEU A 151 -13.22 6.77 20.17
N ILE A 152 -13.27 5.58 20.76
CA ILE A 152 -13.91 4.39 20.19
C ILE A 152 -15.10 4.00 21.06
N SER A 153 -16.23 3.80 20.40
CA SER A 153 -17.42 3.16 20.96
C SER A 153 -17.74 1.92 20.12
N LYS A 154 -18.66 1.07 20.60
CA LYS A 154 -19.06 -0.18 19.94
C LYS A 154 -19.10 -0.13 18.40
N ASP A 155 -19.78 0.86 17.82
CA ASP A 155 -20.02 0.96 16.37
C ASP A 155 -19.58 2.32 15.76
N SER A 156 -18.81 3.12 16.50
CA SER A 156 -18.38 4.44 16.03
C SER A 156 -16.99 4.82 16.54
N ALA A 157 -16.36 5.72 15.79
CA ALA A 157 -15.11 6.36 16.16
C ALA A 157 -15.24 7.87 15.99
N CYS A 158 -14.63 8.65 16.88
CA CYS A 158 -14.62 10.10 16.81
C CYS A 158 -13.24 10.65 17.18
N ALA A 159 -12.64 11.41 16.27
CA ALA A 159 -11.49 12.24 16.56
C ALA A 159 -11.97 13.49 17.31
N VAL A 160 -11.73 13.56 18.62
CA VAL A 160 -12.18 14.69 19.45
C VAL A 160 -11.27 15.90 19.28
N ASP A 161 -9.98 15.65 19.13
CA ASP A 161 -9.01 16.66 18.73
C ASP A 161 -8.11 16.07 17.66
N ALA A 162 -7.77 16.91 16.69
CA ALA A 162 -6.87 16.59 15.61
C ALA A 162 -6.03 17.82 15.28
N ARG A 163 -4.72 17.63 15.13
CA ARG A 163 -3.76 18.68 14.77
C ARG A 163 -2.95 18.21 13.57
N ALA A 164 -2.87 19.06 12.55
CA ALA A 164 -1.99 18.84 11.40
C ALA A 164 -0.97 19.98 11.32
N LEU A 165 0.30 19.64 11.16
CA LEU A 165 1.37 20.56 10.78
C LEU A 165 1.67 20.32 9.30
N LEU A 166 1.60 21.39 8.51
CA LEU A 166 1.91 21.33 7.08
C LEU A 166 3.24 22.02 6.80
N LYS A 167 4.02 21.44 5.89
CA LYS A 167 5.23 22.05 5.31
C LYS A 167 5.25 21.80 3.80
N PRO A 168 5.69 22.76 2.97
CA PRO A 168 5.88 22.50 1.55
C PRO A 168 6.82 21.30 1.33
N SER A 169 6.50 20.44 0.35
CA SER A 169 7.36 19.33 -0.08
C SER A 169 7.91 19.58 -1.47
N GLU A 170 9.21 19.33 -1.67
CA GLU A 170 9.85 19.32 -2.99
C GLU A 170 9.72 17.96 -3.70
N ILE A 171 9.42 16.90 -2.92
CA ILE A 171 9.24 15.54 -3.42
C ILE A 171 7.74 15.29 -3.60
N PRO A 172 7.26 14.98 -4.81
CA PRO A 172 5.85 14.73 -5.06
C PRO A 172 5.41 13.37 -4.52
N ALA A 173 4.12 13.21 -4.23
CA ALA A 173 3.55 11.89 -3.96
C ALA A 173 3.68 10.97 -5.19
N PRO A 174 3.92 9.66 -4.99
CA PRO A 174 4.26 8.99 -3.72
C PRO A 174 5.78 8.85 -3.48
N LEU A 175 6.62 9.61 -4.19
CA LEU A 175 8.08 9.44 -4.18
C LEU A 175 8.75 9.82 -2.85
N HIS A 176 8.01 10.41 -1.91
CA HIS A 176 8.49 10.74 -0.57
C HIS A 176 8.39 9.57 0.42
N LEU A 177 7.87 8.41 -0.02
CA LEU A 177 7.77 7.21 0.80
C LEU A 177 9.03 6.35 0.69
N VAL A 178 9.37 5.66 1.79
CA VAL A 178 10.43 4.63 1.79
C VAL A 178 9.92 3.27 1.28
N ILE A 179 8.60 3.05 1.30
CA ILE A 179 7.95 1.87 0.74
C ILE A 179 7.06 2.35 -0.41
N SER A 180 7.34 1.85 -1.61
CA SER A 180 6.52 2.13 -2.78
C SER A 180 5.07 1.66 -2.61
N PRO A 181 4.07 2.50 -2.94
CA PRO A 181 2.68 2.08 -2.89
C PRO A 181 2.34 1.14 -4.04
N TYR A 182 1.19 0.47 -3.87
CA TYR A 182 0.62 -0.33 -4.94
C TYR A 182 0.29 0.53 -6.17
N PRO A 183 0.84 0.25 -7.36
CA PRO A 183 0.70 1.13 -8.51
C PRO A 183 -0.61 0.87 -9.27
N ASN A 184 -1.71 1.37 -8.70
CA ASN A 184 -3.07 1.22 -9.21
C ASN A 184 -3.27 1.76 -10.65
N GLN A 185 -2.45 2.70 -11.10
CA GLN A 185 -2.49 3.24 -12.47
C GLN A 185 -2.22 2.19 -13.56
N TYR A 186 -1.66 1.03 -13.21
CA TYR A 186 -1.42 -0.08 -14.15
C TYR A 186 -2.54 -1.11 -14.18
N GLU A 187 -3.63 -0.91 -13.43
CA GLU A 187 -4.83 -1.75 -13.50
C GLU A 187 -5.64 -1.47 -14.76
N THR A 188 -6.00 -2.52 -15.49
CA THR A 188 -6.77 -2.40 -16.74
C THR A 188 -7.63 -3.63 -17.01
N ARG A 189 -8.75 -3.43 -17.69
CA ARG A 189 -9.56 -4.54 -18.25
C ARG A 189 -9.26 -4.69 -19.74
N PHE A 190 -9.15 -5.93 -20.19
CA PHE A 190 -8.79 -6.29 -21.56
C PHE A 190 -9.77 -7.35 -22.09
N ALA A 191 -10.47 -7.01 -23.18
CA ALA A 191 -11.38 -7.94 -23.84
C ALA A 191 -10.60 -8.97 -24.67
N HIS A 192 -10.61 -10.22 -24.25
CA HIS A 192 -10.00 -11.34 -24.95
C HIS A 192 -11.03 -12.12 -25.76
N LYS A 193 -10.74 -12.38 -27.04
CA LYS A 193 -11.67 -13.01 -27.99
C LYS A 193 -12.26 -14.34 -27.53
N GLU A 194 -11.46 -15.17 -26.84
CA GLU A 194 -11.88 -16.51 -26.40
C GLU A 194 -12.13 -16.65 -24.89
N LEU A 195 -11.64 -15.70 -24.09
CA LEU A 195 -11.59 -15.84 -22.62
C LEU A 195 -12.48 -14.81 -21.92
N GLY A 196 -13.18 -13.97 -22.69
CA GLY A 196 -13.96 -12.88 -22.14
C GLY A 196 -13.08 -11.74 -21.63
N GLU A 197 -13.57 -11.05 -20.62
CA GLU A 197 -12.85 -9.93 -20.02
C GLU A 197 -11.78 -10.44 -19.05
N LEU A 198 -10.54 -10.00 -19.27
CA LEU A 198 -9.42 -10.25 -18.37
C LEU A 198 -9.09 -8.98 -17.59
N PHE A 199 -8.80 -9.13 -16.31
CA PHE A 199 -8.30 -8.06 -15.47
C PHE A 199 -6.78 -8.18 -15.33
N ILE A 200 -6.05 -7.19 -15.83
CA ILE A 200 -4.60 -7.12 -15.72
C ILE A 200 -4.24 -6.08 -14.68
N ARG A 201 -3.51 -6.50 -13.65
CA ARG A 201 -3.07 -5.61 -12.56
C ARG A 201 -1.72 -6.02 -11.98
N PRO A 202 -1.02 -5.12 -11.26
CA PRO A 202 0.13 -5.50 -10.46
C PRO A 202 -0.22 -6.56 -9.41
N ILE A 203 0.72 -7.46 -9.12
CA ILE A 203 0.55 -8.52 -8.11
C ILE A 203 0.52 -7.94 -6.68
N ARG A 204 -0.27 -8.54 -5.80
CA ARG A 204 -0.39 -8.14 -4.40
C ARG A 204 0.11 -9.26 -3.49
N PRO A 205 0.56 -8.96 -2.25
CA PRO A 205 0.92 -10.00 -1.29
C PRO A 205 -0.20 -11.04 -1.07
N GLU A 206 -1.46 -10.60 -1.12
CA GLU A 206 -2.66 -11.40 -0.96
C GLU A 206 -2.91 -12.39 -2.12
N ASP A 207 -2.22 -12.23 -3.26
CA ASP A 207 -2.34 -13.14 -4.42
C ASP A 207 -1.58 -14.46 -4.22
N ALA A 208 -1.01 -14.71 -3.04
CA ALA A 208 -0.28 -15.94 -2.75
C ALA A 208 -1.08 -17.22 -3.09
N PRO A 209 -2.38 -17.34 -2.76
CA PRO A 209 -3.18 -18.49 -3.19
C PRO A 209 -3.32 -18.58 -4.71
N LEU A 210 -3.57 -17.45 -5.39
CA LEU A 210 -3.71 -17.40 -6.86
C LEU A 210 -2.40 -17.80 -7.57
N MET A 211 -1.26 -17.41 -7.01
CA MET A 211 0.06 -17.77 -7.54
C MET A 211 0.36 -19.26 -7.39
N VAL A 212 -0.06 -19.88 -6.28
CA VAL A 212 0.02 -21.34 -6.09
C VAL A 212 -0.86 -22.06 -7.11
N GLU A 213 -2.11 -21.63 -7.27
CA GLU A 213 -3.04 -22.21 -8.26
C GLU A 213 -2.51 -22.06 -9.69
N HIS A 214 -1.95 -20.91 -10.04
CA HIS A 214 -1.28 -20.72 -11.33
C HIS A 214 -0.10 -21.69 -11.50
N PHE A 215 0.74 -21.84 -10.49
CA PHE A 215 1.87 -22.77 -10.53
C PHE A 215 1.43 -24.22 -10.79
N GLU A 216 0.31 -24.65 -10.21
CA GLU A 216 -0.27 -25.99 -10.42
C GLU A 216 -0.80 -26.22 -11.84
N THR A 217 -1.04 -25.14 -12.61
CA THR A 217 -1.41 -25.27 -14.04
C THR A 217 -0.22 -25.42 -14.98
N LEU A 218 1.01 -25.30 -14.46
CA LEU A 218 2.23 -25.41 -15.26
C LEU A 218 2.68 -26.87 -15.35
N SER A 219 2.90 -27.36 -16.57
CA SER A 219 3.52 -28.69 -16.75
C SER A 219 4.97 -28.70 -16.26
N SER A 220 5.52 -29.90 -16.01
CA SER A 220 6.95 -30.07 -15.67
C SER A 220 7.88 -29.42 -16.70
N GLN A 221 7.47 -29.38 -17.97
CA GLN A 221 8.21 -28.72 -19.05
C GLN A 221 8.15 -27.19 -18.90
N SER A 222 6.95 -26.61 -18.71
CA SER A 222 6.78 -25.17 -18.45
C SER A 222 7.56 -24.72 -17.22
N LEU A 223 7.56 -25.52 -16.14
CA LEU A 223 8.34 -25.25 -14.93
C LEU A 223 9.84 -25.29 -15.20
N TYR A 224 10.32 -26.32 -15.90
CA TYR A 224 11.73 -26.40 -16.27
C TYR A 224 12.17 -25.21 -17.12
N PHE A 225 11.35 -24.82 -18.11
CA PHE A 225 11.61 -23.66 -18.95
C PHE A 225 11.62 -22.34 -18.18
N ARG A 226 10.79 -22.19 -17.14
CA ARG A 226 10.73 -20.96 -16.34
C ARG A 226 11.82 -20.88 -15.29
N PHE A 227 12.19 -21.99 -14.68
CA PHE A 227 13.00 -22.01 -13.46
C PHE A 227 14.37 -22.70 -13.63
N PHE A 228 14.68 -23.21 -14.83
CA PHE A 228 15.88 -23.98 -15.13
C PHE A 228 16.09 -25.17 -14.16
N SER A 229 15.01 -25.62 -13.54
CA SER A 229 15.03 -26.64 -12.49
C SER A 229 13.71 -27.42 -12.47
N SER A 230 13.78 -28.69 -12.11
CA SER A 230 12.60 -29.52 -11.92
C SER A 230 12.03 -29.26 -10.52
N MET A 231 10.82 -28.71 -10.46
CA MET A 231 10.12 -28.42 -9.22
C MET A 231 8.76 -29.09 -9.18
N LYS A 232 8.39 -29.64 -8.03
CA LYS A 232 7.06 -30.25 -7.81
C LYS A 232 6.09 -29.33 -7.09
N ARG A 233 6.60 -28.34 -6.36
CA ARG A 233 5.83 -27.39 -5.56
C ARG A 233 6.57 -26.06 -5.49
N LEU A 234 5.83 -24.98 -5.28
CA LEU A 234 6.40 -23.65 -5.06
C LEU A 234 6.83 -23.52 -3.58
N PRO A 235 8.13 -23.36 -3.26
CA PRO A 235 8.58 -23.15 -1.90
C PRO A 235 8.06 -21.84 -1.30
N PRO A 236 7.77 -21.78 0.01
CA PRO A 236 7.25 -20.57 0.66
C PRO A 236 8.12 -19.32 0.45
N SER A 237 9.46 -19.47 0.42
CA SER A 237 10.38 -18.36 0.16
C SER A 237 10.24 -17.78 -1.25
N MET A 238 10.03 -18.64 -2.26
CA MET A 238 9.76 -18.17 -3.63
C MET A 238 8.38 -17.57 -3.77
N LEU A 239 7.38 -18.14 -3.09
CA LEU A 239 6.03 -17.57 -3.07
C LEU A 239 6.05 -16.14 -2.52
N ALA A 240 6.73 -15.92 -1.39
CA ALA A 240 6.91 -14.58 -0.81
C ALA A 240 7.64 -13.64 -1.79
N ARG A 241 8.77 -14.06 -2.38
CA ARG A 241 9.47 -13.28 -3.41
C ARG A 241 8.59 -12.95 -4.61
N PHE A 242 7.62 -13.81 -4.92
CA PHE A 242 6.74 -13.62 -6.05
C PHE A 242 5.59 -12.68 -5.77
N THR A 243 5.09 -12.59 -4.55
CA THR A 243 3.91 -11.76 -4.24
C THR A 243 4.22 -10.49 -3.46
N GLN A 244 5.34 -10.44 -2.75
CA GLN A 244 5.81 -9.27 -1.99
C GLN A 244 6.84 -8.51 -2.82
N VAL A 245 6.34 -7.73 -3.77
CA VAL A 245 7.15 -7.03 -4.77
C VAL A 245 7.43 -5.60 -4.32
N ASP A 246 8.71 -5.21 -4.39
CA ASP A 246 9.12 -3.82 -4.28
C ASP A 246 8.94 -3.14 -5.65
N TYR A 247 7.92 -2.29 -5.74
CA TYR A 247 7.56 -1.63 -6.97
C TYR A 247 8.50 -0.50 -7.40
N ASP A 248 9.53 -0.15 -6.62
CA ASP A 248 10.62 0.71 -7.12
C ASP A 248 11.61 -0.06 -7.99
N ARG A 249 11.74 -1.38 -7.75
CA ARG A 249 12.77 -2.21 -8.40
C ARG A 249 12.20 -3.27 -9.33
N GLU A 250 10.92 -3.60 -9.22
CA GLU A 250 10.29 -4.63 -10.05
C GLU A 250 8.92 -4.16 -10.55
N VAL A 251 8.57 -4.58 -11.77
CA VAL A 251 7.22 -4.53 -12.30
C VAL A 251 6.75 -5.96 -12.41
N ALA A 252 5.65 -6.33 -11.75
CA ALA A 252 5.07 -7.66 -11.82
C ALA A 252 3.56 -7.58 -12.08
N LEU A 253 3.14 -7.91 -13.30
CA LEU A 253 1.73 -7.89 -13.70
C LEU A 253 1.16 -9.31 -13.79
N VAL A 254 -0.06 -9.48 -13.32
CA VAL A 254 -0.84 -10.72 -13.42
C VAL A 254 -2.04 -10.52 -14.34
N ALA A 255 -2.39 -11.56 -15.10
CA ALA A 255 -3.65 -11.62 -15.86
C ALA A 255 -4.63 -12.51 -15.10
N LEU A 256 -5.78 -11.95 -14.75
CA LEU A 256 -6.84 -12.61 -14.00
C LEU A 256 -8.07 -12.77 -14.89
N CYS A 257 -8.74 -13.91 -14.77
CA CYS A 257 -10.08 -14.11 -15.29
C CYS A 257 -11.04 -14.17 -14.10
N GLU A 258 -12.08 -13.34 -14.12
CA GLU A 258 -13.21 -13.51 -13.21
C GLU A 258 -14.07 -14.66 -13.74
N SER A 259 -14.33 -15.66 -12.91
CA SER A 259 -15.35 -16.68 -13.16
C SER A 259 -16.43 -16.58 -12.07
N GLU A 260 -17.61 -17.16 -12.31
CA GLU A 260 -18.80 -17.03 -11.43
C GLU A 260 -18.57 -17.31 -9.94
N SER A 261 -17.48 -18.00 -9.56
CA SER A 261 -17.19 -18.34 -8.16
C SER A 261 -15.79 -17.95 -7.65
N LYS A 262 -14.84 -17.56 -8.52
CA LYS A 262 -13.47 -17.22 -8.09
C LYS A 262 -12.65 -16.50 -9.19
N GLU A 263 -11.74 -15.62 -8.76
CA GLU A 263 -10.66 -15.13 -9.61
C GLU A 263 -9.65 -16.25 -9.91
N LYS A 264 -9.15 -16.30 -11.15
CA LYS A 264 -8.12 -17.25 -11.57
C LYS A 264 -6.98 -16.55 -12.27
N MET A 265 -5.75 -16.76 -11.80
CA MET A 265 -4.55 -16.25 -12.45
C MET A 265 -4.17 -17.12 -13.65
N LEU A 266 -4.11 -16.50 -14.83
CA LEU A 266 -3.79 -17.16 -16.09
C LEU A 266 -2.30 -17.06 -16.44
N GLY A 267 -1.64 -16.00 -15.96
CA GLY A 267 -0.24 -15.74 -16.24
C GLY A 267 0.31 -14.57 -15.43
N VAL A 268 1.63 -14.51 -15.36
CA VAL A 268 2.40 -13.43 -14.72
C VAL A 268 3.59 -13.06 -15.60
N ALA A 269 3.86 -11.76 -15.75
CA ALA A 269 5.09 -11.26 -16.35
C ALA A 269 5.77 -10.26 -15.42
N ARG A 270 7.10 -10.24 -15.47
CA ARG A 270 7.94 -9.43 -14.59
C ARG A 270 9.04 -8.74 -15.36
N ILE A 271 9.43 -7.57 -14.88
CA ILE A 271 10.67 -6.86 -15.23
C ILE A 271 11.35 -6.53 -13.90
N ILE A 272 12.53 -7.11 -13.67
CA ILE A 272 13.27 -7.02 -12.41
C ILE A 272 14.52 -6.20 -12.66
N THR A 273 14.62 -5.04 -12.03
CA THR A 273 15.76 -4.13 -12.19
C THR A 273 17.01 -4.73 -11.59
N GLU A 274 18.12 -4.64 -12.32
CA GLU A 274 19.41 -5.14 -11.88
C GLU A 274 20.10 -4.18 -10.89
N ILE A 275 21.38 -4.47 -10.60
CA ILE A 275 22.27 -3.53 -9.91
C ILE A 275 22.42 -2.24 -10.74
N ASN A 276 22.53 -2.36 -12.06
CA ASN A 276 22.43 -1.20 -12.95
C ASN A 276 20.94 -0.82 -13.09
N PRO A 277 20.50 0.34 -12.58
CA PRO A 277 19.09 0.75 -12.64
C PRO A 277 18.59 0.99 -14.07
N LYS A 278 19.47 0.99 -15.08
CA LYS A 278 19.09 1.09 -16.49
C LYS A 278 18.85 -0.25 -17.15
N HIS A 279 19.17 -1.36 -16.48
CA HIS A 279 19.02 -2.70 -17.01
C HIS A 279 18.04 -3.50 -16.16
N ALA A 280 17.27 -4.38 -16.81
CA ALA A 280 16.35 -5.26 -16.12
C ALA A 280 16.24 -6.63 -16.80
N GLU A 281 15.96 -7.66 -16.00
CA GLU A 281 15.67 -9.00 -16.47
C GLU A 281 14.15 -9.18 -16.62
N PHE A 282 13.68 -9.76 -17.72
CA PHE A 282 12.27 -10.14 -17.87
C PHE A 282 12.03 -11.59 -17.48
N SER A 283 10.83 -11.88 -17.00
CA SER A 283 10.33 -13.25 -16.95
C SER A 283 8.83 -13.30 -17.23
N VAL A 284 8.37 -14.40 -17.79
CA VAL A 284 6.94 -14.61 -18.07
C VAL A 284 6.57 -16.06 -17.85
N SER A 285 5.39 -16.31 -17.29
CA SER A 285 4.78 -17.63 -17.24
C SER A 285 3.28 -17.53 -17.49
N VAL A 286 2.74 -18.49 -18.25
CA VAL A 286 1.32 -18.60 -18.58
C VAL A 286 0.94 -20.04 -18.34
N GLY A 287 -0.18 -20.27 -17.63
CA GLY A 287 -0.67 -21.61 -17.36
C GLY A 287 -0.91 -22.37 -18.66
N ASP A 288 -0.53 -23.65 -18.69
CA ASP A 288 -0.54 -24.46 -19.92
C ASP A 288 -1.89 -24.40 -20.70
N PRO A 289 -3.08 -24.41 -20.05
CA PRO A 289 -4.37 -24.30 -20.75
C PRO A 289 -4.60 -22.99 -21.52
N TRP A 290 -3.80 -21.96 -21.25
CA TRP A 290 -3.95 -20.62 -21.83
C TRP A 290 -2.75 -20.16 -22.65
N GLN A 291 -1.75 -21.02 -22.84
CA GLN A 291 -0.65 -20.77 -23.75
C GLN A 291 -1.15 -20.63 -25.20
N GLY A 292 -0.42 -19.89 -26.03
CA GLY A 292 -0.81 -19.61 -27.42
C GLY A 292 -1.95 -18.60 -27.60
N LYS A 293 -2.68 -18.23 -26.53
CA LYS A 293 -3.81 -17.26 -26.58
C LYS A 293 -3.36 -15.79 -26.51
N GLY A 294 -2.06 -15.53 -26.41
CA GLY A 294 -1.53 -14.16 -26.40
C GLY A 294 -1.44 -13.48 -25.04
N ILE A 295 -1.83 -14.14 -23.95
CA ILE A 295 -1.75 -13.62 -22.57
C ILE A 295 -0.32 -13.18 -22.21
N GLY A 296 0.66 -14.05 -22.44
CA GLY A 296 2.07 -13.74 -22.14
C GLY A 296 2.60 -12.56 -22.96
N ALA A 297 2.12 -12.40 -24.20
CA ALA A 297 2.49 -11.25 -25.01
C ALA A 297 1.89 -9.96 -24.45
N GLU A 298 0.61 -9.97 -24.08
CA GLU A 298 -0.06 -8.80 -23.53
C GLU A 298 0.56 -8.35 -22.20
N LEU A 299 0.84 -9.29 -21.30
CA LEU A 299 1.52 -9.01 -20.03
C LEU A 299 2.92 -8.42 -20.26
N LEU A 300 3.74 -9.07 -21.08
CA LEU A 300 5.12 -8.61 -21.31
C LEU A 300 5.17 -7.25 -22.02
N LYS A 301 4.28 -6.99 -23.00
CA LYS A 301 4.15 -5.67 -23.65
C LYS A 301 3.91 -4.56 -22.62
N ARG A 302 3.01 -4.78 -21.68
CA ARG A 302 2.67 -3.81 -20.63
C ARG A 302 3.83 -3.59 -19.68
N CYS A 303 4.49 -4.66 -19.22
CA CYS A 303 5.67 -4.51 -18.38
C CYS A 303 6.80 -3.74 -19.09
N LEU A 304 7.01 -3.94 -20.40
CA LEU A 304 8.01 -3.20 -21.18
C LEU A 304 7.68 -1.71 -21.32
N ARG A 305 6.39 -1.35 -21.49
CA ARG A 305 5.95 0.05 -21.51
C ARG A 305 6.21 0.72 -20.16
N ILE A 306 5.85 0.05 -19.06
CA ILE A 306 6.10 0.55 -17.69
C ILE A 306 7.61 0.69 -17.44
N ALA A 307 8.41 -0.29 -17.84
CA ALA A 307 9.87 -0.24 -17.69
C ALA A 307 10.46 0.96 -18.45
N LYS A 308 9.97 1.23 -19.67
CA LYS A 308 10.39 2.39 -20.46
C LYS A 308 10.02 3.72 -19.79
N GLU A 309 8.79 3.83 -19.27
CA GLU A 309 8.33 5.03 -18.53
C GLU A 309 9.18 5.29 -17.28
N ARG A 310 9.68 4.22 -16.64
CA ARG A 310 10.60 4.28 -15.50
C ARG A 310 12.07 4.52 -15.88
N GLY A 311 12.36 4.69 -17.17
CA GLY A 311 13.70 5.00 -17.66
C GLY A 311 14.66 3.82 -17.69
N ILE A 312 14.15 2.57 -17.72
CA ILE A 312 14.95 1.39 -18.08
C ILE A 312 15.32 1.50 -19.56
N GLU A 313 16.58 1.25 -19.88
CA GLU A 313 17.13 1.37 -21.23
C GLU A 313 17.25 0.00 -21.90
N LYS A 314 17.56 -1.06 -21.14
CA LYS A 314 17.75 -2.41 -21.67
C LYS A 314 16.99 -3.44 -20.85
N VAL A 315 16.25 -4.31 -21.54
CA VAL A 315 15.63 -5.48 -20.92
C VAL A 315 16.16 -6.75 -21.56
N TRP A 316 16.50 -7.76 -20.77
CA TRP A 316 17.05 -9.01 -21.26
C TRP A 316 16.54 -10.24 -20.51
N GLY A 317 16.80 -11.44 -21.04
CA GLY A 317 16.47 -12.70 -20.35
C GLY A 317 17.01 -13.92 -21.09
N LEU A 318 17.28 -14.99 -20.34
CA LEU A 318 17.77 -16.27 -20.86
C LEU A 318 16.60 -17.19 -21.24
N VAL A 319 16.74 -17.86 -22.38
CA VAL A 319 15.73 -18.78 -22.91
C VAL A 319 16.42 -20.04 -23.43
N LEU A 320 16.03 -21.19 -22.89
CA LEU A 320 16.48 -22.51 -23.36
C LEU A 320 16.16 -22.70 -24.85
N ALA A 321 17.04 -23.38 -25.59
CA ALA A 321 16.87 -23.63 -27.03
C ALA A 321 15.54 -24.33 -27.38
N GLU A 322 15.11 -25.25 -26.52
CA GLU A 322 13.91 -26.05 -26.68
C GLU A 322 12.63 -25.22 -26.49
N ASN A 323 12.71 -24.05 -25.86
CA ASN A 323 11.58 -23.16 -25.61
C ASN A 323 11.25 -22.30 -26.85
N THR A 324 10.87 -22.99 -27.92
CA THR A 324 10.52 -22.38 -29.22
C THR A 324 9.36 -21.39 -29.13
N GLN A 325 8.43 -21.60 -28.19
CA GLN A 325 7.31 -20.69 -27.93
C GLN A 325 7.81 -19.33 -27.41
N MET A 326 8.70 -19.32 -26.41
CA MET A 326 9.27 -18.08 -25.88
C MET A 326 10.17 -17.39 -26.91
N LEU A 327 10.94 -18.14 -27.71
CA LEU A 327 11.72 -17.57 -28.81
C LEU A 327 10.81 -16.90 -29.86
N THR A 328 9.66 -17.51 -30.16
CA THR A 328 8.65 -16.93 -31.07
C THR A 328 8.03 -15.68 -30.47
N LEU A 329 7.72 -15.70 -29.16
CA LEU A 329 7.22 -14.54 -28.44
C LEU A 329 8.22 -13.37 -28.47
N GLY A 330 9.50 -13.64 -28.17
CA GLY A 330 10.57 -12.66 -28.22
C GLY A 330 10.68 -11.99 -29.58
N ARG A 331 10.72 -12.76 -30.67
CA ARG A 331 10.74 -12.22 -32.04
C ARG A 331 9.50 -11.37 -32.35
N LYS A 332 8.31 -11.81 -31.92
CA LYS A 332 7.05 -11.06 -32.10
C LYS A 332 7.09 -9.70 -31.39
N LEU A 333 7.72 -9.64 -30.22
CA LEU A 333 7.93 -8.42 -29.44
C LEU A 333 9.24 -7.69 -29.79
N LYS A 334 9.89 -8.05 -30.91
CA LYS A 334 11.09 -7.40 -31.43
C LYS A 334 12.33 -7.49 -30.54
N PHE A 335 12.41 -8.51 -29.68
CA PHE A 335 13.67 -8.84 -29.02
C PHE A 335 14.70 -9.33 -30.05
N ALA A 336 15.93 -8.83 -29.93
CA ALA A 336 17.10 -9.45 -30.55
C ALA A 336 17.34 -10.81 -29.88
N VAL A 337 17.51 -11.86 -30.69
CA VAL A 337 17.75 -13.22 -30.22
C VAL A 337 19.18 -13.60 -30.57
N LYS A 338 20.04 -13.77 -29.57
CA LYS A 338 21.45 -14.11 -29.73
C LYS A 338 21.73 -15.45 -29.07
N LYS A 339 22.37 -16.37 -29.80
CA LYS A 339 22.84 -17.63 -29.21
C LYS A 339 24.06 -17.35 -28.32
N ILE A 340 24.09 -17.93 -27.12
CA ILE A 340 25.21 -17.79 -26.20
C ILE A 340 26.35 -18.72 -26.65
N LEU A 341 27.57 -18.19 -26.69
CA LEU A 341 28.75 -18.97 -27.10
C LEU A 341 29.09 -20.00 -26.01
N GLY A 342 29.17 -21.28 -26.40
CA GLY A 342 29.49 -22.37 -25.48
C GLY A 342 28.29 -22.99 -24.76
N GLU A 343 27.09 -22.42 -24.93
CA GLU A 343 25.86 -22.92 -24.32
C GLU A 343 24.82 -23.26 -25.40
N SER A 344 23.79 -24.04 -25.02
CA SER A 344 22.62 -24.28 -25.86
C SER A 344 21.70 -23.06 -25.93
N ASP A 345 21.82 -22.14 -24.99
CA ASP A 345 20.76 -21.20 -24.66
C ASP A 345 20.83 -19.91 -25.48
N TYR A 346 19.71 -19.19 -25.50
CA TYR A 346 19.57 -17.92 -26.20
C TYR A 346 19.36 -16.78 -25.20
N GLU A 347 20.05 -15.68 -25.45
CA GLU A 347 19.77 -14.39 -24.83
C GLU A 347 18.78 -13.62 -25.69
N LEU A 348 17.67 -13.20 -25.08
CA LEU A 348 16.74 -12.24 -25.66
C LEU A 348 17.05 -10.88 -25.07
N THR A 349 17.21 -9.87 -25.92
CA THR A 349 17.44 -8.47 -25.50
C THR A 349 16.54 -7.50 -26.27
N ILE A 350 16.02 -6.49 -25.60
CA ILE A 350 15.34 -5.34 -26.22
C ILE A 350 15.90 -4.02 -25.68
N ASP A 351 16.08 -3.05 -26.58
CA ASP A 351 16.49 -1.69 -26.28
C ASP A 351 15.25 -0.80 -26.18
N LEU A 352 14.97 -0.29 -24.99
CA LEU A 352 13.82 0.54 -24.67
C LEU A 352 14.03 2.03 -24.98
N THR A 353 15.26 2.44 -25.31
CA THR A 353 15.52 3.80 -25.81
C THR A 353 14.84 4.04 -27.18
N GLN A 354 14.60 2.96 -27.92
CA GLN A 354 13.90 2.97 -29.20
C GLN A 354 12.37 2.87 -29.01
N PRO A 355 11.55 3.37 -29.96
CA PRO A 355 10.10 3.18 -29.94
C PRO A 355 9.69 1.70 -29.86
N LEU A 356 8.62 1.42 -29.10
CA LEU A 356 8.07 0.08 -28.96
C LEU A 356 6.98 -0.15 -30.02
N ASP A 357 7.37 -0.57 -31.22
CA ASP A 357 6.49 -0.75 -32.38
C ASP A 357 5.81 -2.14 -32.40
N PHE A 358 4.92 -2.40 -31.44
CA PHE A 358 4.16 -3.65 -31.32
C PHE A 358 2.70 -3.51 -30.88
#